data_AF-A0A5N8YBJ6-F1
#
_entry.id   AF-A0A5N8YBJ6-F1
#
_cell.length_a   1.000
_cell.length_b   1.000
_cell.length_c   1.000
_cell.angle_alpha   90.00
_cell.angle_beta   90.00
_cell.angle_gamma   90.00
#
_symmetry.space_group_name_H-M   'P 1'
#
loop_
_entity.id
_entity.type
_entity.pdbx_description
1 polymer ?
#
loop_
_entity_poly.entity_id
_entity_poly.type
_entity_poly.pdbx_seq_one_letter_code
_entity_poly.pdbx_strand_id
1 'polypeptide(L)'
;MNNKILAPILILALGLVVGFFLIYSSKSNEIQSLRATEVELSDTNRVMTAQLAEMQLKQDESDLLEAEISRLLLTSASGGGVNMKMMPHPETNELSVELPEVFSFDQNHAFCRVDTNREAFIMPTYQMGDVLIEKNEFYMSMSTTSMEEFKLSRGSDGKNQIVITGGLDCFTEVAKANMRIGSREVAEVATYKIEATDGGLGGGSAGDTFKFTTYFDPIDAPVNYAIFGPEFTFTGDMIDGEVTVPDPR
;
A
#
# COMPACT_ATOMS: atom_id res chain seq x y z
N MET A 1 -81.13 -73.19 21.66
CA MET A 1 -80.09 -72.18 22.01
C MET A 1 -80.45 -70.87 21.34
N ASN A 2 -80.48 -69.78 22.12
CA ASN A 2 -81.23 -68.56 21.79
C ASN A 2 -80.39 -67.61 20.92
N ASN A 3 -80.54 -67.69 19.59
CA ASN A 3 -79.81 -66.87 18.59
C ASN A 3 -79.98 -65.34 18.75
N LYS A 4 -80.85 -64.87 19.66
CA LYS A 4 -81.10 -63.45 19.90
C LYS A 4 -80.02 -62.74 20.74
N ILE A 5 -79.15 -63.47 21.45
CA ILE A 5 -78.07 -62.88 22.27
C ILE A 5 -76.70 -62.92 21.56
N LEU A 6 -76.50 -63.83 20.60
CA LEU A 6 -75.23 -63.92 19.84
C LEU A 6 -75.05 -62.76 18.85
N ALA A 7 -76.12 -62.28 18.22
CA ALA A 7 -76.06 -61.21 17.22
C ALA A 7 -75.47 -59.88 17.76
N PRO A 8 -75.91 -59.32 18.90
CA PRO A 8 -75.35 -58.07 19.41
C PRO A 8 -73.89 -58.20 19.86
N ILE A 9 -73.48 -59.36 20.40
CA ILE A 9 -72.09 -59.61 20.81
C ILE A 9 -71.18 -59.67 19.58
N LEU A 10 -71.63 -60.31 18.50
CA LEU A 10 -70.89 -60.40 17.25
C LEU A 10 -70.71 -59.02 16.61
N ILE A 11 -71.76 -58.19 16.61
CA ILE A 11 -71.72 -56.81 16.08
C ILE A 11 -70.76 -55.93 16.90
N LEU A 12 -70.77 -56.06 18.23
CA LEU A 12 -69.87 -55.30 19.10
C LEU A 12 -68.41 -55.72 18.92
N ALA A 13 -68.16 -57.02 18.79
CA ALA A 13 -66.83 -57.56 18.49
C ALA A 13 -66.34 -57.09 17.11
N LEU A 14 -67.21 -57.10 16.09
CA LEU A 14 -66.87 -56.59 14.76
C LEU A 14 -66.57 -55.09 14.78
N GLY A 15 -67.37 -54.30 15.51
CA GLY A 15 -67.16 -52.86 15.67
C GLY A 15 -65.84 -52.53 16.38
N LEU A 16 -65.46 -53.32 17.39
CA LEU A 16 -64.16 -53.21 18.06
C LEU A 16 -63.00 -53.54 17.11
N VAL A 17 -63.10 -54.62 16.33
CA VAL A 17 -62.05 -55.02 15.38
C VAL A 17 -61.88 -53.97 14.28
N VAL A 18 -62.98 -53.47 13.71
CA VAL A 18 -62.95 -52.43 12.68
C VAL A 18 -62.42 -51.11 13.26
N GLY A 19 -62.87 -50.71 14.45
CA GLY A 19 -62.37 -49.50 15.11
C GLY A 19 -60.87 -49.57 15.44
N PHE A 20 -60.40 -50.71 15.94
CA PHE A 20 -58.99 -50.92 16.25
C PHE A 20 -58.13 -50.94 14.98
N PHE A 21 -58.63 -51.55 13.90
CA PHE A 21 -57.92 -51.58 12.61
C PHE A 21 -57.79 -50.17 11.99
N LEU A 22 -58.84 -49.34 12.07
CA LEU A 22 -58.79 -47.95 11.60
C LEU A 22 -57.80 -47.10 12.42
N ILE A 23 -57.80 -47.25 13.75
CA ILE A 23 -56.86 -46.56 14.63
C ILE A 23 -55.43 -47.02 14.37
N TYR A 24 -55.20 -48.33 14.24
CA TYR A 24 -53.88 -48.90 13.95
C TYR A 24 -53.36 -48.45 12.59
N SER A 25 -54.20 -48.45 11.55
CA SER A 25 -53.83 -47.97 10.21
C SER A 25 -53.49 -46.48 10.22
N SER A 26 -54.30 -45.65 10.88
CA SER A 26 -54.03 -44.22 11.04
C SER A 26 -52.72 -43.95 11.79
N LYS A 27 -52.46 -44.67 12.89
CA LYS A 27 -51.21 -44.55 13.66
C LYS A 27 -50.01 -45.09 12.89
N SER A 28 -50.18 -46.14 12.09
CA SER A 28 -49.13 -46.68 11.23
C SER A 28 -48.73 -45.67 10.14
N ASN A 29 -49.70 -44.99 9.53
CA ASN A 29 -49.42 -43.95 8.53
C ASN A 29 -48.71 -42.73 9.15
N GLU A 30 -49.13 -42.32 10.36
CA GLU A 30 -48.49 -41.23 11.11
C GLU A 30 -47.04 -41.58 11.49
N ILE A 31 -46.78 -42.82 11.92
CA ILE A 31 -45.42 -43.30 12.21
C ILE A 31 -44.57 -43.35 10.94
N GLN A 32 -45.12 -43.78 9.81
CA GLN A 32 -44.41 -43.81 8.54
C GLN A 32 -44.07 -42.40 8.04
N SER A 33 -45.00 -41.43 8.16
CA SER A 33 -44.72 -40.04 7.79
C SER A 33 -43.67 -39.41 8.70
N LEU A 34 -43.73 -39.66 10.01
CA LEU A 34 -42.73 -39.16 10.96
C LEU A 34 -41.32 -39.70 10.67
N ARG A 35 -41.21 -41.00 10.35
CA ARG A 35 -39.93 -41.60 9.96
C ARG A 35 -39.40 -41.02 8.65
N ALA A 36 -40.27 -40.76 7.68
CA ALA A 36 -39.87 -40.12 6.43
C ALA A 36 -39.34 -38.70 6.68
N THR A 37 -40.02 -37.92 7.51
CA THR A 37 -39.57 -36.56 7.90
C THR A 37 -38.26 -36.59 8.70
N GLU A 38 -38.06 -37.58 9.58
CA GLU A 38 -36.80 -37.72 10.33
C GLU A 38 -35.61 -38.00 9.40
N VAL A 39 -35.80 -38.88 8.41
CA VAL A 39 -34.77 -39.16 7.39
C VAL A 39 -34.48 -37.92 6.55
N GLU A 40 -35.51 -37.22 6.08
CA GLU A 40 -35.36 -35.99 5.30
C GLU A 40 -34.64 -34.89 6.10
N LEU A 41 -34.97 -34.74 7.38
CA LEU A 41 -34.32 -33.76 8.26
C LEU A 41 -32.87 -34.15 8.56
N SER A 42 -32.59 -35.44 8.75
CA SER A 42 -31.23 -35.96 8.93
C SER A 42 -30.37 -35.71 7.68
N ASP A 43 -30.92 -35.98 6.49
CA ASP A 43 -30.23 -35.74 5.22
C ASP A 43 -29.99 -34.24 5.01
N THR A 44 -30.98 -33.40 5.32
CA THR A 44 -30.86 -31.93 5.25
C THR A 44 -29.78 -31.42 6.20
N ASN A 45 -29.76 -31.88 7.46
CA ASN A 45 -28.72 -31.52 8.42
C ASN A 45 -27.34 -31.94 7.93
N ARG A 46 -27.20 -33.12 7.32
CA ARG A 46 -25.92 -33.59 6.78
C ARG A 46 -25.43 -32.72 5.62
N VAL A 47 -26.32 -32.34 4.70
CA VAL A 47 -26.02 -31.44 3.59
C VAL A 47 -25.63 -30.05 4.12
N MET A 48 -26.39 -29.51 5.06
CA MET A 48 -26.11 -28.20 5.65
C MET A 48 -24.77 -28.18 6.40
N THR A 49 -24.45 -29.26 7.13
CA THR A 49 -23.15 -29.41 7.79
C THR A 49 -22.00 -29.45 6.77
N ALA A 50 -22.16 -30.16 5.66
CA ALA A 50 -21.17 -30.19 4.59
C ALA A 50 -20.99 -28.82 3.92
N GLN A 51 -22.08 -28.09 3.69
CA GLN A 51 -22.04 -26.72 3.15
C GLN A 51 -21.36 -25.74 4.12
N LEU A 52 -21.62 -25.85 5.43
CA LEU A 52 -20.95 -25.03 6.44
C LEU A 52 -19.45 -25.29 6.46
N ALA A 53 -19.02 -26.55 6.38
CA ALA A 53 -17.61 -26.90 6.30
C ALA A 53 -16.95 -26.36 5.00
N GLU A 54 -17.65 -26.43 3.86
CA GLU A 54 -17.17 -25.85 2.60
C GLU A 54 -17.06 -24.31 2.68
N MET A 55 -18.05 -23.65 3.29
CA MET A 55 -18.01 -22.20 3.49
C MET A 55 -16.89 -21.77 4.43
N GLN A 56 -16.65 -22.52 5.51
CA GLN A 56 -15.54 -22.25 6.42
C GLN A 56 -14.19 -22.36 5.71
N LEU A 57 -13.99 -23.39 4.89
CA LEU A 57 -12.76 -23.54 4.10
C LEU A 57 -12.56 -22.36 3.13
N LYS A 58 -13.63 -21.90 2.46
CA LYS A 58 -13.56 -20.73 1.59
C LYS A 58 -13.28 -19.43 2.35
N GLN A 59 -13.82 -19.31 3.56
CA GLN A 59 -13.55 -18.17 4.44
C GLN A 59 -12.06 -18.17 4.84
N ASP A 60 -11.53 -19.31 5.28
CA ASP A 60 -10.12 -19.44 5.66
C ASP A 60 -9.18 -19.13 4.47
N GLU A 61 -9.53 -19.60 3.27
CA GLU A 61 -8.79 -19.29 2.03
C GLU A 61 -8.86 -17.79 1.68
N SER A 62 -10.04 -17.18 1.83
CA SER A 62 -10.23 -15.74 1.63
C SER A 62 -9.36 -14.93 2.59
N ASP A 63 -9.36 -15.28 3.88
CA ASP A 63 -8.60 -14.58 4.91
C ASP A 63 -7.08 -14.69 4.65
N LEU A 64 -6.62 -15.86 4.19
CA LEU A 64 -5.22 -16.08 3.81
C LEU A 64 -4.83 -15.26 2.58
N LEU A 65 -5.67 -15.25 1.54
CA LEU A 65 -5.45 -14.43 0.35
C LEU A 65 -5.46 -12.94 0.68
N GLU A 66 -6.36 -12.49 1.56
CA GLU A 66 -6.39 -11.10 2.03
C GLU A 66 -5.12 -10.72 2.79
N ALA A 67 -4.58 -11.62 3.61
CA ALA A 67 -3.32 -11.40 4.31
C ALA A 67 -2.13 -11.32 3.33
N GLU A 68 -2.09 -12.21 2.34
CA GLU A 68 -1.06 -12.20 1.30
C GLU A 68 -1.13 -10.96 0.42
N ILE A 69 -2.33 -10.56 -0.01
CA ILE A 69 -2.58 -9.31 -0.73
C ILE A 69 -2.16 -8.11 0.12
N SER A 70 -2.51 -8.08 1.41
CA SER A 70 -2.11 -7.00 2.31
C SER A 70 -0.59 -6.89 2.41
N ARG A 71 0.12 -8.03 2.49
CA ARG A 71 1.60 -8.05 2.50
C ARG A 71 2.19 -7.52 1.19
N LEU A 72 1.62 -7.92 0.05
CA LEU A 72 2.06 -7.44 -1.27
C LEU A 72 1.76 -5.96 -1.49
N LEU A 73 0.62 -5.47 -1.00
CA LEU A 73 0.25 -4.06 -1.05
C LEU A 73 1.20 -3.21 -0.20
N LEU A 74 1.56 -3.64 1.01
CA LEU A 74 2.53 -2.90 1.83
C LEU A 74 3.89 -2.71 1.13
N THR A 75 4.24 -3.60 0.19
CA THR A 75 5.45 -3.50 -0.65
C THR A 75 5.26 -2.76 -1.97
N SER A 76 4.04 -2.31 -2.29
CA SER A 76 3.72 -1.68 -3.57
C SER A 76 3.70 -0.15 -3.53
N ALA A 77 4.10 0.47 -2.41
CA ALA A 77 4.27 1.91 -2.38
C ALA A 77 5.41 2.31 -3.32
N SER A 78 5.10 3.20 -4.25
CA SER A 78 6.04 3.64 -5.26
C SER A 78 5.65 5.01 -5.78
N GLY A 79 6.61 5.74 -6.33
CA GLY A 79 6.32 6.97 -7.02
C GLY A 79 7.50 7.40 -7.86
N GLY A 80 7.24 8.31 -8.79
CA GLY A 80 8.29 8.86 -9.64
C GLY A 80 7.76 10.04 -10.43
N GLY A 81 8.66 10.95 -10.77
CA GLY A 81 8.28 12.20 -11.37
C GLY A 81 9.40 13.22 -11.45
N VAL A 82 8.97 14.48 -11.63
CA VAL A 82 9.82 15.65 -11.70
C VAL A 82 9.29 16.69 -10.72
N ASN A 83 10.12 16.99 -9.73
CA ASN A 83 9.95 18.17 -8.90
C ASN A 83 10.62 19.36 -9.59
N MET A 84 9.97 20.52 -9.60
CA MET A 84 10.55 21.75 -10.12
C MET A 84 10.96 22.65 -8.95
N LYS A 85 12.25 22.95 -8.86
CA LYS A 85 12.79 23.92 -7.91
C LYS A 85 13.16 25.20 -8.63
N MET A 86 12.70 26.34 -8.11
CA MET A 86 13.04 27.65 -8.65
C MET A 86 14.31 28.18 -7.97
N MET A 87 15.33 28.47 -8.78
CA MET A 87 16.62 28.98 -8.34
C MET A 87 16.74 30.49 -8.61
N PRO A 88 17.51 31.24 -7.80
CA PRO A 88 17.72 32.67 -8.01
C PRO A 88 18.45 32.96 -9.33
N HIS A 89 17.91 33.88 -10.13
CA HIS A 89 18.53 34.34 -11.37
C HIS A 89 19.75 35.25 -11.08
N PRO A 90 20.88 35.13 -11.80
CA PRO A 90 22.11 35.86 -11.49
C PRO A 90 22.00 37.39 -11.51
N GLU A 91 21.14 37.95 -12.37
CA GLU A 91 21.01 39.40 -12.54
C GLU A 91 19.95 40.03 -11.64
N THR A 92 18.85 39.32 -11.39
CA THR A 92 17.67 39.87 -10.69
C THR A 92 17.56 39.35 -9.26
N ASN A 93 18.24 38.24 -8.95
CA ASN A 93 18.13 37.49 -7.70
C ASN A 93 16.69 36.99 -7.39
N GLU A 94 15.80 37.02 -8.37
CA GLU A 94 14.44 36.47 -8.26
C GLU A 94 14.46 34.96 -8.50
N LEU A 95 13.59 34.22 -7.81
CA LEU A 95 13.44 32.76 -7.97
C LEU A 95 12.72 32.43 -9.29
N SER A 96 13.46 32.48 -10.40
CA SER A 96 12.90 32.33 -11.74
C SER A 96 13.60 31.29 -12.61
N VAL A 97 14.73 30.72 -12.19
CA VAL A 97 15.46 29.72 -12.97
C VAL A 97 14.98 28.32 -12.60
N GLU A 98 14.46 27.58 -13.58
CA GLU A 98 13.95 26.23 -13.40
C GLU A 98 15.08 25.22 -13.22
N LEU A 99 15.04 24.46 -12.11
CA LEU A 99 15.90 23.33 -11.83
C LEU A 99 15.05 22.06 -11.65
N PRO A 100 14.91 21.23 -12.69
CA PRO A 100 14.14 19.99 -12.62
C PRO A 100 14.91 18.91 -11.85
N GLU A 101 14.27 18.37 -10.83
CA GLU A 101 14.74 17.28 -9.97
C GLU A 101 13.92 16.02 -10.30
N VAL A 102 14.55 15.04 -10.95
CA VAL A 102 13.91 13.76 -11.26
C VAL A 102 14.01 12.85 -10.05
N PHE A 103 12.91 12.25 -9.64
CA PHE A 103 12.88 11.30 -8.54
C PHE A 103 12.16 10.01 -8.91
N SER A 104 12.50 8.95 -8.20
CA SER A 104 11.74 7.70 -8.18
C SER A 104 11.98 7.00 -6.86
N PHE A 105 11.00 6.24 -6.39
CA PHE A 105 11.16 5.33 -5.27
C PHE A 105 10.23 4.11 -5.41
N ASP A 106 10.68 2.99 -4.88
CA ASP A 106 9.90 1.79 -4.56
C ASP A 106 10.50 1.14 -3.30
N GLN A 107 10.10 -0.10 -2.98
CA GLN A 107 10.62 -0.85 -1.83
C GLN A 107 12.10 -1.28 -1.92
N ASN A 108 12.74 -1.14 -3.08
CA ASN A 108 14.09 -1.62 -3.34
C ASN A 108 15.07 -0.49 -3.70
N HIS A 109 14.58 0.55 -4.36
CA HIS A 109 15.40 1.64 -4.86
C HIS A 109 14.71 2.98 -4.63
N ALA A 110 15.50 4.00 -4.30
CA ALA A 110 15.09 5.37 -4.52
C ALA A 110 16.24 6.19 -5.09
N PHE A 111 15.91 7.23 -5.85
CA PHE A 111 16.88 8.18 -6.34
C PHE A 111 16.27 9.58 -6.45
N CYS A 112 17.14 10.58 -6.39
CA CYS A 112 16.83 11.95 -6.75
C CYS A 112 18.04 12.51 -7.50
N ARG A 113 17.82 13.06 -8.68
CA ARG A 113 18.91 13.56 -9.52
C ARG A 113 18.54 14.83 -10.28
N VAL A 114 19.57 15.61 -10.55
CA VAL A 114 19.57 16.76 -11.45
C VAL A 114 20.65 16.49 -12.49
N ASP A 115 20.23 16.22 -13.73
CA ASP A 115 21.13 15.82 -14.80
C ASP A 115 22.01 16.99 -15.28
N THR A 116 21.44 18.19 -15.33
CA THR A 116 22.10 19.45 -15.71
C THR A 116 21.21 20.65 -15.39
N ASN A 117 21.79 21.84 -15.27
CA ASN A 117 21.04 23.11 -15.29
C ASN A 117 21.04 23.74 -16.69
N ARG A 118 19.87 24.19 -17.17
CA ARG A 118 19.72 24.73 -18.54
C ARG A 118 20.10 26.20 -18.65
N GLU A 119 20.09 26.91 -17.53
CA GLU A 119 20.38 28.34 -17.39
C GLU A 119 21.28 28.55 -16.17
N ALA A 120 22.01 29.65 -16.17
CA ALA A 120 22.84 30.02 -15.04
C ALA A 120 21.97 30.43 -13.84
N PHE A 121 22.39 30.08 -12.63
CA PHE A 121 21.68 30.46 -11.41
C PHE A 121 22.66 30.68 -10.25
N ILE A 122 22.19 31.34 -9.20
CA ILE A 122 22.93 31.48 -7.95
C ILE A 122 22.53 30.33 -7.02
N MET A 123 23.50 29.52 -6.63
CA MET A 123 23.31 28.47 -5.63
C MET A 123 23.72 29.00 -4.26
N PRO A 124 22.79 29.15 -3.30
CA PRO A 124 23.15 29.40 -1.92
C PRO A 124 23.79 28.13 -1.35
N THR A 125 25.04 28.23 -0.91
CA THR A 125 25.75 27.09 -0.30
C THR A 125 26.07 27.32 1.17
N TYR A 126 26.27 26.25 1.92
CA TYR A 126 26.47 26.31 3.36
C TYR A 126 27.79 26.96 3.79
N GLN A 127 28.92 26.51 3.24
CA GLN A 127 30.26 27.01 3.61
C GLN A 127 30.92 27.89 2.54
N MET A 128 30.42 27.87 1.30
CA MET A 128 31.06 28.56 0.18
C MET A 128 30.37 29.89 -0.18
N GLY A 129 29.26 30.21 0.50
CA GLY A 129 28.42 31.38 0.21
C GLY A 129 27.61 31.20 -1.06
N ASP A 130 27.21 32.31 -1.68
CA ASP A 130 26.48 32.28 -2.94
C ASP A 130 27.43 31.98 -4.11
N VAL A 131 27.16 30.90 -4.83
CA VAL A 131 27.98 30.44 -5.95
C VAL A 131 27.21 30.59 -7.24
N LEU A 132 27.77 31.35 -8.20
CA LEU A 132 27.26 31.37 -9.57
C LEU A 132 27.58 30.04 -10.25
N ILE A 133 26.53 29.36 -10.70
CA ILE A 133 26.58 28.16 -11.51
C ILE A 133 26.27 28.56 -12.94
N GLU A 134 27.21 28.39 -13.87
CA GLU A 134 26.93 28.65 -15.28
C GLU A 134 26.07 27.55 -15.89
N LYS A 135 25.54 27.82 -17.08
CA LYS A 135 24.76 26.84 -17.83
C LYS A 135 25.54 25.52 -18.02
N ASN A 136 24.88 24.41 -17.71
CA ASN A 136 25.39 23.04 -17.75
C ASN A 136 26.56 22.73 -16.80
N GLU A 137 26.71 23.48 -15.71
CA GLU A 137 27.79 23.29 -14.74
C GLU A 137 27.35 22.62 -13.43
N PHE A 138 26.06 22.32 -13.24
CA PHE A 138 25.56 21.61 -12.06
C PHE A 138 25.07 20.21 -12.39
N TYR A 139 25.55 19.22 -11.64
CA TYR A 139 25.07 17.84 -11.67
C TYR A 139 24.96 17.30 -10.26
N MET A 140 23.91 16.54 -10.02
CA MET A 140 23.73 15.81 -8.77
C MET A 140 22.97 14.51 -9.05
N SER A 141 23.43 13.42 -8.47
CA SER A 141 22.70 12.15 -8.47
C SER A 141 22.85 11.49 -7.12
N MET A 142 21.72 11.31 -6.44
CA MET A 142 21.63 10.56 -5.20
C MET A 142 20.93 9.24 -5.48
N SER A 143 21.49 8.13 -5.01
CA SER A 143 20.89 6.80 -5.16
C SER A 143 21.06 6.01 -3.88
N THR A 144 19.97 5.41 -3.42
CA THR A 144 19.95 4.66 -2.16
C THR A 144 20.84 3.42 -2.24
N THR A 145 21.63 3.19 -1.21
CA THR A 145 22.47 1.99 -1.03
C THR A 145 21.87 1.02 -0.02
N SER A 146 21.05 1.52 0.91
CA SER A 146 20.28 0.71 1.86
C SER A 146 18.89 1.32 2.13
N MET A 147 17.96 0.48 2.55
CA MET A 147 16.67 0.88 3.11
C MET A 147 16.54 0.25 4.51
N GLU A 148 16.52 1.10 5.53
CA GLU A 148 16.46 0.71 6.94
C GLU A 148 15.03 0.76 7.47
N GLU A 149 14.28 1.78 7.06
CA GLU A 149 12.84 1.91 7.35
C GLU A 149 12.07 2.09 6.05
N PHE A 150 10.93 1.39 5.94
CA PHE A 150 9.94 1.57 4.88
C PHE A 150 8.56 1.50 5.54
N LYS A 151 8.04 2.67 5.92
CA LYS A 151 6.88 2.77 6.82
C LYS A 151 5.73 3.51 6.15
N LEU A 152 4.63 2.79 5.99
CA LEU A 152 3.36 3.36 5.56
C LEU A 152 2.59 3.87 6.77
N SER A 153 1.91 4.99 6.60
CA SER A 153 1.07 5.60 7.63
C SER A 153 -0.03 6.44 7.01
N ARG A 154 -1.05 6.75 7.79
CA ARG A 154 -2.12 7.65 7.37
C ARG A 154 -1.95 9.01 8.03
N GLY A 155 -1.85 10.04 7.20
CA GLY A 155 -1.77 11.42 7.65
C GLY A 155 -3.04 11.88 8.35
N SER A 156 -2.95 12.97 9.12
CA SER A 156 -4.11 13.59 9.78
C SER A 156 -5.15 14.14 8.79
N ASP A 157 -4.74 14.37 7.55
CA ASP A 157 -5.57 14.77 6.41
C ASP A 157 -6.27 13.57 5.73
N GLY A 158 -6.05 12.35 6.23
CA GLY A 158 -6.62 11.11 5.68
C GLY A 158 -5.87 10.57 4.45
N LYS A 159 -4.79 11.22 4.02
CA LYS A 159 -3.96 10.77 2.90
C LYS A 159 -2.98 9.68 3.34
N ASN A 160 -2.64 8.79 2.41
CA ASN A 160 -1.65 7.76 2.66
C ASN A 160 -0.26 8.36 2.48
N GLN A 161 0.65 8.02 3.38
CA GLN A 161 2.00 8.55 3.45
C GLN A 161 3.00 7.42 3.61
N ILE A 162 4.19 7.62 3.06
CA ILE A 162 5.32 6.74 3.26
C ILE A 162 6.53 7.52 3.75
N VAL A 163 7.23 6.92 4.71
CA VAL A 163 8.54 7.36 5.18
C VAL A 163 9.55 6.26 4.87
N ILE A 164 10.64 6.63 4.20
CA ILE A 164 11.75 5.72 3.88
C ILE A 164 13.04 6.33 4.42
N THR A 165 13.84 5.57 5.15
CA THR A 165 15.16 6.00 5.62
C THR A 165 16.24 4.98 5.25
N GLY A 166 17.47 5.43 5.16
CA GLY A 166 18.62 4.56 4.91
C GLY A 166 19.87 5.33 4.53
N GLY A 167 20.81 4.63 3.90
CA GLY A 167 22.04 5.17 3.34
C GLY A 167 21.94 5.41 1.83
N LEU A 168 22.71 6.37 1.32
CA LEU A 168 22.81 6.66 -0.11
C LEU A 168 24.23 7.03 -0.52
N ASP A 169 24.47 6.89 -1.81
CA ASP A 169 25.62 7.46 -2.51
C ASP A 169 25.21 8.77 -3.19
N CYS A 170 25.99 9.82 -2.97
CA CYS A 170 25.78 11.14 -3.55
C CYS A 170 26.93 11.49 -4.51
N PHE A 171 26.60 11.65 -5.78
CA PHE A 171 27.50 12.14 -6.83
C PHE A 171 27.13 13.58 -7.16
N THR A 172 27.94 14.54 -6.73
CA THR A 172 27.71 15.97 -6.97
C THR A 172 28.89 16.55 -7.70
N GLU A 173 28.67 17.21 -8.83
CA GLU A 173 29.69 17.97 -9.54
C GLU A 173 29.20 19.39 -9.78
N VAL A 174 30.00 20.34 -9.34
CA VAL A 174 29.86 21.76 -9.65
C VAL A 174 31.08 22.20 -10.43
N ALA A 175 30.90 22.49 -11.72
CA ALA A 175 31.91 23.15 -12.52
C ALA A 175 31.81 24.67 -12.30
N LYS A 176 32.96 25.36 -12.32
CA LYS A 176 33.04 26.81 -12.27
C LYS A 176 34.26 27.25 -13.05
N ALA A 177 34.09 27.76 -14.26
CA ALA A 177 35.10 28.43 -15.12
C ALA A 177 36.48 27.73 -15.26
N ASN A 178 37.26 27.57 -14.18
CA ASN A 178 38.58 26.91 -14.11
C ASN A 178 38.71 25.86 -12.99
N MET A 179 37.66 25.57 -12.22
CA MET A 179 37.66 24.59 -11.13
C MET A 179 36.44 23.67 -11.23
N ARG A 180 36.61 22.42 -10.78
CA ARG A 180 35.52 21.48 -10.55
C ARG A 180 35.52 21.08 -9.10
N ILE A 181 34.35 21.07 -8.47
CA ILE A 181 34.15 20.70 -7.08
C ILE A 181 33.26 19.45 -7.09
N GLY A 182 33.69 18.42 -6.38
CA GLY A 182 33.03 17.11 -6.37
C GLY A 182 33.35 16.25 -7.60
N SER A 183 32.51 15.26 -7.86
CA SER A 183 32.70 14.25 -8.89
C SER A 183 31.39 13.62 -9.33
N ARG A 184 31.31 13.24 -10.62
CA ARG A 184 30.25 12.37 -11.15
C ARG A 184 30.54 10.89 -10.98
N GLU A 185 31.79 10.53 -10.64
CA GLU A 185 32.29 9.15 -10.63
C GLU A 185 32.64 8.65 -9.23
N VAL A 186 32.88 9.57 -8.29
CA VAL A 186 33.23 9.26 -6.90
C VAL A 186 32.10 9.75 -6.01
N ALA A 187 31.41 8.81 -5.38
CA ALA A 187 30.35 9.10 -4.44
C ALA A 187 30.90 9.54 -3.07
N GLU A 188 30.17 10.43 -2.43
CA GLU A 188 30.20 10.62 -0.98
C GLU A 188 29.01 9.91 -0.34
N VAL A 189 29.21 9.33 0.83
CA VAL A 189 28.17 8.56 1.52
C VAL A 189 27.37 9.48 2.44
N ALA A 190 26.05 9.33 2.43
CA ALA A 190 25.15 10.11 3.28
C ALA A 190 23.98 9.23 3.76
N THR A 191 23.19 9.75 4.70
CA THR A 191 21.90 9.14 5.08
C THR A 191 20.74 9.98 4.58
N TYR A 192 19.56 9.39 4.51
CA TYR A 192 18.39 10.07 3.97
C TYR A 192 17.09 9.75 4.68
N LYS A 193 16.11 10.63 4.42
CA LYS A 193 14.70 10.47 4.74
C LYS A 193 13.85 10.93 3.56
N ILE A 194 13.11 10.01 2.96
CA ILE A 194 12.08 10.30 1.98
C ILE A 194 10.74 10.37 2.70
N GLU A 195 9.95 11.40 2.38
CA GLU A 195 8.56 11.52 2.77
C GLU A 195 7.73 11.75 1.52
N ALA A 196 6.81 10.82 1.23
CA ALA A 196 5.91 10.94 0.09
C ALA A 196 4.45 10.78 0.53
N THR A 197 3.56 11.55 -0.09
CA THR A 197 2.11 11.53 0.17
C THR A 197 1.38 11.24 -1.12
N ASP A 198 0.41 10.33 -1.06
CA ASP A 198 -0.54 10.02 -2.13
C ASP A 198 -1.80 10.89 -1.95
N GLY A 199 -2.04 11.78 -2.90
CA GLY A 199 -3.21 12.65 -3.02
C GLY A 199 -4.35 12.04 -3.82
N GLY A 200 -4.19 10.84 -4.36
CA GLY A 200 -5.09 10.17 -5.29
C GLY A 200 -4.68 10.38 -6.75
N LEU A 201 -5.48 9.82 -7.65
CA LEU A 201 -5.19 9.83 -9.10
C LEU A 201 -5.00 11.24 -9.65
N GLY A 202 -3.84 11.50 -10.25
CA GLY A 202 -3.55 12.77 -10.94
C GLY A 202 -2.31 13.52 -10.43
N GLY A 203 -1.42 12.86 -9.72
CA GLY A 203 -0.09 13.34 -9.42
C GLY A 203 -0.04 14.56 -8.52
N GLY A 204 0.94 15.44 -8.79
CA GLY A 204 1.08 16.70 -8.07
C GLY A 204 -0.20 17.57 -8.08
N SER A 205 -1.03 17.49 -9.13
CA SER A 205 -2.31 18.23 -9.20
C SER A 205 -3.39 17.65 -8.26
N ALA A 206 -3.35 16.36 -7.97
CA ALA A 206 -4.18 15.72 -6.94
C ALA A 206 -3.63 15.96 -5.51
N GLY A 207 -2.42 16.51 -5.41
CA GLY A 207 -1.74 16.83 -4.17
C GLY A 207 -0.81 15.72 -3.70
N ASP A 208 -0.25 14.96 -4.64
CA ASP A 208 0.92 14.13 -4.36
C ASP A 208 2.11 15.01 -3.97
N THR A 209 2.89 14.54 -3.01
CA THR A 209 4.11 15.24 -2.61
C THR A 209 5.26 14.26 -2.46
N PHE A 210 6.46 14.72 -2.76
CA PHE A 210 7.70 13.99 -2.57
C PHE A 210 8.75 14.93 -1.99
N LYS A 211 9.33 14.54 -0.85
CA LYS A 211 10.44 15.24 -0.20
C LYS A 211 11.57 14.26 0.00
N PHE A 212 12.76 14.62 -0.48
CA PHE A 212 13.97 13.85 -0.27
C PHE A 212 14.91 14.67 0.62
N THR A 213 15.01 14.33 1.89
CA THR A 213 15.96 14.95 2.82
C THR A 213 17.21 14.11 2.90
N THR A 214 18.36 14.74 2.74
CA THR A 214 19.68 14.10 2.88
C THR A 214 20.44 14.74 4.03
N TYR A 215 21.13 13.91 4.80
CA TYR A 215 21.95 14.31 5.94
C TYR A 215 23.42 14.01 5.63
N PHE A 216 24.25 15.04 5.66
CA PHE A 216 25.65 14.94 5.29
C PHE A 216 26.52 15.04 6.55
N ASP A 217 27.44 14.09 6.72
CA ASP A 217 28.49 14.17 7.72
C ASP A 217 29.72 14.86 7.12
N PRO A 218 30.37 15.82 7.82
CA PRO A 218 31.51 16.56 7.26
C PRO A 218 32.77 15.70 7.06
N ILE A 219 32.85 14.50 7.64
CA ILE A 219 33.95 13.54 7.47
C ILE A 219 33.67 12.64 6.27
N ASP A 220 32.47 12.08 6.17
CA ASP A 220 32.11 11.10 5.13
C ASP A 220 31.66 11.75 3.81
N ALA A 221 31.11 12.97 3.88
CA ALA A 221 30.62 13.75 2.74
C ALA A 221 31.06 15.23 2.78
N PRO A 222 32.36 15.54 2.85
CA PRO A 222 32.86 16.90 3.01
C PRO A 222 32.43 17.86 1.90
N VAL A 223 32.34 17.41 0.64
CA VAL A 223 31.94 18.27 -0.48
C VAL A 223 30.46 18.60 -0.38
N ASN A 224 29.60 17.60 -0.23
CA ASN A 224 28.18 17.82 -0.09
C ASN A 224 27.84 18.58 1.19
N TYR A 225 28.56 18.35 2.29
CA TYR A 225 28.42 19.15 3.52
C TYR A 225 28.75 20.62 3.28
N ALA A 226 29.82 20.93 2.53
CA ALA A 226 30.18 22.31 2.22
C ALA A 226 29.14 23.01 1.32
N ILE A 227 28.52 22.25 0.41
CA ILE A 227 27.50 22.75 -0.52
C ILE A 227 26.15 22.91 0.19
N PHE A 228 25.62 21.84 0.79
CA PHE A 228 24.25 21.73 1.25
C PHE A 228 24.09 21.91 2.77
N GLY A 229 25.17 21.72 3.54
CA GLY A 229 25.15 21.74 5.00
C GLY A 229 24.84 20.37 5.61
N PRO A 230 24.58 20.32 6.93
CA PRO A 230 24.31 19.05 7.63
C PRO A 230 22.99 18.39 7.20
N GLU A 231 22.03 19.17 6.71
CA GLU A 231 20.71 18.70 6.28
C GLU A 231 20.23 19.54 5.10
N PHE A 232 19.74 18.88 4.06
CA PHE A 232 19.13 19.55 2.93
C PHE A 232 17.97 18.74 2.37
N THR A 233 16.85 19.41 2.15
CA THR A 233 15.68 18.80 1.52
C THR A 233 15.57 19.24 0.08
N PHE A 234 15.61 18.25 -0.81
CA PHE A 234 15.22 18.38 -2.20
C PHE A 234 13.69 18.34 -2.25
N THR A 235 13.14 19.55 -2.33
CA THR A 235 11.71 19.82 -2.47
C THR A 235 11.53 20.75 -3.65
N GLY A 236 10.59 20.41 -4.51
CA GLY A 236 10.05 21.29 -5.53
C GLY A 236 8.56 21.01 -5.69
N ASP A 237 7.88 21.83 -6.48
CA ASP A 237 6.52 21.52 -6.86
C ASP A 237 6.53 20.32 -7.79
N MET A 238 5.75 19.29 -7.50
CA MET A 238 5.63 18.13 -8.38
C MET A 238 4.85 18.54 -9.63
N ILE A 239 5.57 18.75 -10.72
CA ILE A 239 4.99 19.23 -11.99
C ILE A 239 4.59 18.09 -12.92
N ASP A 240 5.20 16.92 -12.72
CA ASP A 240 4.92 15.68 -13.44
C ASP A 240 5.26 14.50 -12.54
N GLY A 241 4.52 13.39 -12.67
CA GLY A 241 4.68 12.20 -11.85
C GLY A 241 3.45 11.84 -11.01
N GLU A 242 3.59 10.71 -10.32
CA GLU A 242 2.55 10.11 -9.47
C GLU A 242 3.22 9.45 -8.26
N VAL A 243 2.56 9.50 -7.12
CA VAL A 243 2.89 8.79 -5.89
C VAL A 243 1.71 7.91 -5.53
N THR A 244 1.94 6.61 -5.48
CA THR A 244 0.94 5.64 -5.04
C THR A 244 1.37 5.05 -3.71
N VAL A 245 0.56 5.28 -2.68
CA VAL A 245 0.75 4.70 -1.35
C VAL A 245 -0.52 3.93 -0.97
N PRO A 246 -0.44 2.59 -0.85
CA PRO A 246 -1.59 1.77 -0.50
C PRO A 246 -2.04 2.04 0.93
N ASP A 247 -3.29 1.64 1.23
CA ASP A 247 -3.89 1.87 2.54
C ASP A 247 -3.10 1.13 3.64
N PRO A 248 -2.55 1.86 4.64
CA PRO A 248 -1.93 1.25 5.81
C PRO A 248 -3.04 0.70 6.71
N ARG A 249 -3.41 -0.57 6.49
CA ARG A 249 -4.35 -1.31 7.35
C ARG A 249 -3.83 -1.48 8.77
#